data_AF-A0A7S4F052-F1
#
_entry.id   AF-A0A7S4F052-F1
#
_cell.length_a   1.000
_cell.length_b   1.000
_cell.length_c   1.000
_cell.angle_alpha   90.00
_cell.angle_beta   90.00
_cell.angle_gamma   90.00
#
_symmetry.space_group_name_H-M   'P 1'
#
loop_
_entity.id
_entity.type
_entity.pdbx_description
1 polymer ?
#
loop_
_entity_poly.entity_id
_entity_poly.type
_entity_poly.pdbx_seq_one_letter_code
_entity_poly.pdbx_strand_id
1 'polypeptide(L)'
;RHCRREVSVEWSAGVICFVSYVPRLCITSHQSYPHKIRRHLARSGTSRDGLHACLQESLLQSEPLVISILTVLAAGVGCADLTACHKAVGCCAGLLPRLGKQARWHPALMVLFRSTLSLLVSESGGDAGSTTRKEAEILPDAFTLLREVYTCLLLQGCTSPRELLCNEGGLAPSEVSAFEEVLRNDGMDKKARQRAMRRLLEPLWRKDGKRSVDSYLQSMTS
;
A
#
# COMPACT_ATOMS: atom_id res chain seq x y z
N ARG A 1 -12.66 -13.46 21.76
CA ARG A 1 -11.73 -12.30 21.96
C ARG A 1 -10.29 -12.74 22.32
N HIS A 2 -10.04 -13.98 22.78
CA HIS A 2 -8.68 -14.48 23.04
C HIS A 2 -7.97 -15.05 21.78
N CYS A 3 -8.66 -15.79 20.91
CA CYS A 3 -8.04 -16.37 19.70
C CYS A 3 -7.57 -15.37 18.63
N ARG A 4 -8.00 -14.10 18.66
CA ARG A 4 -7.54 -13.07 17.71
C ARG A 4 -6.13 -12.54 18.03
N ARG A 5 -5.65 -12.72 19.27
CA ARG A 5 -4.35 -12.17 19.69
C ARG A 5 -3.19 -13.12 19.42
N GLU A 6 -3.37 -14.43 19.57
CA GLU A 6 -2.28 -15.40 19.38
C GLU A 6 -1.91 -15.59 17.91
N VAL A 7 -2.89 -15.65 17.01
CA VAL A 7 -2.64 -15.70 15.55
C VAL A 7 -2.01 -14.39 15.05
N SER A 8 -2.31 -13.26 15.70
CA SER A 8 -1.76 -11.96 15.33
C SER A 8 -0.27 -11.80 15.63
N VAL A 9 0.32 -12.58 16.56
CA VAL A 9 1.73 -12.45 16.98
C VAL A 9 2.66 -13.30 16.11
N GLU A 10 2.25 -14.50 15.71
CA GLU A 10 3.06 -15.34 14.80
C GLU A 10 3.02 -14.83 13.35
N TRP A 11 1.86 -14.34 12.88
CA TRP A 11 1.74 -13.73 11.56
C TRP A 11 2.48 -12.41 11.48
N SER A 12 2.46 -11.59 12.54
CA SER A 12 3.26 -10.36 12.54
C SER A 12 4.75 -10.67 12.53
N ALA A 13 5.27 -11.67 13.24
CA ALA A 13 6.69 -12.04 13.14
C ALA A 13 7.09 -12.54 11.74
N GLY A 14 6.28 -13.41 11.11
CA GLY A 14 6.54 -13.94 9.76
C GLY A 14 6.40 -12.90 8.65
N VAL A 15 5.34 -12.08 8.71
CA VAL A 15 5.10 -10.94 7.81
C VAL A 15 6.16 -9.86 8.05
N ILE A 16 6.54 -9.55 9.29
CA ILE A 16 7.63 -8.60 9.57
C ILE A 16 8.97 -9.14 9.06
N CYS A 17 9.27 -10.44 9.16
CA CYS A 17 10.48 -11.02 8.56
C CYS A 17 10.45 -10.93 7.03
N PHE A 18 9.35 -11.33 6.38
CA PHE A 18 9.23 -11.29 4.91
C PHE A 18 9.16 -9.85 4.38
N VAL A 19 8.35 -8.99 5.00
CA VAL A 19 8.31 -7.52 4.78
C VAL A 19 9.59 -6.86 5.23
N SER A 20 10.50 -7.47 6.01
CA SER A 20 11.85 -6.91 6.22
C SER A 20 12.84 -7.35 5.15
N TYR A 21 12.63 -8.51 4.52
CA TYR A 21 13.52 -9.08 3.50
C TYR A 21 13.15 -8.65 2.07
N VAL A 22 11.86 -8.46 1.77
CA VAL A 22 11.37 -8.04 0.45
C VAL A 22 11.72 -6.58 0.13
N PRO A 23 11.59 -5.60 1.04
CA PRO A 23 12.18 -4.29 0.82
C PRO A 23 13.70 -4.36 0.89
N ARG A 24 14.36 -5.35 1.48
CA ARG A 24 15.82 -5.45 1.32
C ARG A 24 16.21 -5.78 -0.13
N LEU A 25 15.36 -6.50 -0.86
CA LEU A 25 15.50 -6.75 -2.29
C LEU A 25 15.02 -5.56 -3.15
N CYS A 26 13.99 -4.82 -2.71
CA CYS A 26 13.42 -3.69 -3.45
C CYS A 26 14.00 -2.30 -3.06
N ILE A 27 14.67 -2.20 -1.92
CA ILE A 27 15.14 -0.98 -1.22
C ILE A 27 16.37 -1.35 -0.37
N THR A 28 17.57 -1.47 -0.94
CA THR A 28 18.77 -1.24 -0.13
C THR A 28 19.77 -0.35 -0.84
N SER A 29 19.50 0.96 -0.77
CA SER A 29 20.55 1.97 -0.85
C SER A 29 21.50 1.92 0.36
N HIS A 30 21.20 1.19 1.45
CA HIS A 30 22.12 1.01 2.58
C HIS A 30 21.96 -0.35 3.29
N GLN A 31 22.65 -1.40 2.84
CA GLN A 31 23.19 -2.46 3.73
C GLN A 31 24.19 -3.34 2.98
N SER A 32 25.28 -3.73 3.65
CA SER A 32 26.38 -4.52 3.09
C SER A 32 25.92 -5.90 2.62
N TYR A 33 26.12 -6.21 1.33
CA TYR A 33 26.04 -7.57 0.81
C TYR A 33 27.04 -8.51 1.51
N PRO A 34 26.73 -9.82 1.64
CA PRO A 34 27.70 -10.81 2.12
C PRO A 34 28.97 -10.79 1.26
N HIS A 35 30.11 -11.04 1.90
CA HIS A 35 31.44 -10.79 1.35
C HIS A 35 31.73 -11.49 0.00
N LYS A 36 31.04 -12.60 -0.29
CA LYS A 36 31.13 -13.35 -1.55
C LYS A 36 30.50 -12.59 -2.73
N ILE A 37 29.34 -11.96 -2.54
CA ILE A 37 28.64 -11.18 -3.58
C ILE A 37 29.43 -9.92 -3.92
N ARG A 38 30.02 -9.26 -2.91
CA ARG A 38 30.94 -8.12 -3.11
C ARG A 38 32.14 -8.45 -4.00
N ARG A 39 32.76 -9.62 -3.81
CA ARG A 39 33.91 -10.04 -4.64
C ARG A 39 33.51 -10.38 -6.08
N HIS A 40 32.30 -10.88 -6.31
CA HIS A 40 31.80 -11.08 -7.67
C HIS A 40 31.47 -9.78 -8.38
N LEU A 41 30.81 -8.83 -7.70
CA LEU A 41 30.51 -7.51 -8.24
C LEU A 41 31.76 -6.70 -8.59
N ALA A 42 32.78 -6.74 -7.72
CA ALA A 42 34.06 -6.08 -7.98
C ALA A 42 34.83 -6.70 -9.16
N ARG A 43 34.55 -7.97 -9.51
CA ARG A 43 35.19 -8.69 -10.63
C ARG A 43 34.44 -8.54 -11.95
N SER A 44 33.14 -8.27 -11.92
CA SER A 44 32.30 -8.16 -13.13
C SER A 44 32.15 -6.72 -13.65
N GLY A 45 32.72 -5.72 -12.97
CA GLY A 45 32.57 -4.30 -13.33
C GLY A 45 31.13 -3.78 -13.20
N THR A 46 30.22 -4.59 -12.66
CA THR A 46 28.80 -4.25 -12.53
C THR A 46 28.61 -3.43 -11.26
N SER A 47 28.12 -2.20 -11.39
CA SER A 47 27.84 -1.36 -10.25
C SER A 47 26.77 -2.00 -9.35
N ARG A 48 26.81 -1.68 -8.06
CA ARG A 48 25.81 -2.12 -7.07
C ARG A 48 24.38 -1.77 -7.51
N ASP A 49 24.21 -0.63 -8.16
CA ASP A 49 22.93 -0.16 -8.68
C ASP A 49 22.49 -0.97 -9.90
N GLY A 50 23.43 -1.42 -10.74
CA GLY A 50 23.17 -2.32 -11.86
C GLY A 50 22.67 -3.71 -11.42
N LEU A 51 23.23 -4.28 -10.34
CA LEU A 51 22.74 -5.56 -9.81
C LEU A 51 21.35 -5.42 -9.18
N HIS A 52 21.10 -4.33 -8.45
CA HIS A 52 19.78 -4.04 -7.90
C HIS A 52 18.72 -3.93 -9.00
N ALA A 53 19.04 -3.21 -10.08
CA ALA A 53 18.15 -3.11 -11.23
C ALA A 53 17.85 -4.49 -11.85
N CYS A 54 18.88 -5.31 -12.09
CA CYS A 54 18.72 -6.67 -12.64
C CYS A 54 17.89 -7.60 -11.74
N LEU A 55 18.14 -7.60 -10.42
CA LEU A 55 17.39 -8.43 -9.48
C LEU A 55 15.92 -8.00 -9.37
N GLN A 56 15.66 -6.70 -9.35
CA GLN A 56 14.29 -6.19 -9.36
C GLN A 56 13.58 -6.52 -10.67
N GLU A 57 14.27 -6.42 -11.81
CA GLU A 57 13.70 -6.77 -13.11
C GLU A 57 13.39 -8.27 -13.21
N SER A 58 14.29 -9.11 -12.71
CA SER A 58 14.08 -10.57 -12.60
C SER A 58 12.92 -10.91 -11.66
N LEU A 59 12.77 -10.18 -10.55
CA LEU A 59 11.64 -10.33 -9.63
C LEU A 59 10.32 -9.96 -10.32
N LEU A 60 10.29 -8.90 -11.12
CA LEU A 60 9.10 -8.44 -11.84
C LEU A 60 8.68 -9.36 -13.00
N GLN A 61 9.60 -10.21 -13.47
CA GLN A 61 9.26 -11.28 -14.41
C GLN A 61 8.51 -12.44 -13.73
N SER A 62 8.61 -12.58 -12.41
CA SER A 62 7.91 -13.62 -11.66
C SER A 62 6.60 -13.11 -11.08
N GLU A 63 5.52 -13.38 -11.80
CA GLU A 63 4.16 -13.06 -11.37
C GLU A 63 3.77 -13.63 -10.00
N PRO A 64 4.05 -14.91 -9.67
CA PRO A 64 3.76 -15.46 -8.35
C PRO A 64 4.48 -14.71 -7.22
N LEU A 65 5.72 -14.28 -7.44
CA LEU A 65 6.50 -13.56 -6.43
C LEU A 65 5.96 -12.15 -6.20
N VAL A 66 5.65 -11.41 -7.26
CA VAL A 66 5.08 -10.05 -7.15
C VAL A 66 3.72 -10.10 -6.46
N ILE A 67 2.85 -11.04 -6.84
CA ILE A 67 1.55 -11.25 -6.17
C ILE A 67 1.77 -11.53 -4.69
N SER A 68 2.68 -12.45 -4.34
CA SER A 68 2.99 -12.78 -2.95
C SER A 68 3.46 -11.57 -2.16
N ILE A 69 4.32 -10.72 -2.75
CA ILE A 69 4.79 -9.48 -2.14
C ILE A 69 3.62 -8.54 -1.85
N LEU A 70 2.77 -8.27 -2.84
CA LEU A 70 1.63 -7.36 -2.69
C LEU A 70 0.62 -7.87 -1.64
N THR A 71 0.35 -9.17 -1.62
CA THR A 71 -0.53 -9.80 -0.60
C THR A 71 0.04 -9.66 0.80
N VAL A 72 1.34 -9.90 0.97
CA VAL A 72 2.01 -9.75 2.27
C VAL A 72 2.02 -8.28 2.74
N LEU A 73 2.25 -7.33 1.83
CA LEU A 73 2.13 -5.90 2.14
C LEU A 73 0.71 -5.54 2.58
N ALA A 74 -0.30 -6.03 1.86
CA ALA A 74 -1.70 -5.79 2.19
C ALA A 74 -2.08 -6.34 3.57
N ALA A 75 -1.63 -7.57 3.89
CA ALA A 75 -1.82 -8.17 5.21
C ALA A 75 -1.13 -7.35 6.32
N GLY A 76 0.12 -6.92 6.09
CA GLY A 76 0.86 -6.09 7.05
C GLY A 76 0.19 -4.74 7.33
N VAL A 77 -0.32 -4.08 6.29
CA VAL A 77 -1.09 -2.83 6.40
C VAL A 77 -2.40 -3.06 7.14
N GLY A 78 -3.13 -4.15 6.83
CA GLY A 78 -4.39 -4.51 7.49
C GLY A 78 -4.25 -4.76 9.00
N CYS A 79 -3.05 -5.13 9.47
CA CYS A 79 -2.75 -5.30 10.90
C CYS A 79 -2.47 -3.99 11.66
N ALA A 80 -2.54 -2.83 11.00
CA ALA A 80 -2.18 -1.53 11.57
C ALA A 80 -0.77 -1.52 12.20
N ASP A 81 0.18 -2.21 11.58
CA ASP A 81 1.58 -2.22 12.00
C ASP A 81 2.33 -1.07 11.32
N LEU A 82 2.88 -0.15 12.14
CA LEU A 82 3.59 1.03 11.65
C LEU A 82 4.78 0.66 10.76
N THR A 83 5.54 -0.35 11.14
CA THR A 83 6.74 -0.77 10.41
C THR A 83 6.35 -1.38 9.06
N ALA A 84 5.27 -2.17 9.02
CA ALA A 84 4.75 -2.75 7.81
C ALA A 84 4.22 -1.68 6.85
N CYS A 85 3.45 -0.70 7.34
CA CYS A 85 2.99 0.44 6.53
C CYS A 85 4.16 1.23 5.95
N HIS A 86 5.16 1.58 6.77
CA HIS A 86 6.32 2.33 6.31
C HIS A 86 7.09 1.58 5.21
N LYS A 87 7.28 0.27 5.40
CA LYS A 87 7.94 -0.58 4.40
C LYS A 87 7.11 -0.76 3.14
N ALA A 88 5.77 -0.83 3.27
CA ALA A 88 4.87 -0.90 2.13
C ALA A 88 4.96 0.33 1.24
N VAL A 89 5.04 1.54 1.83
CA VAL A 89 5.28 2.79 1.09
C VAL A 89 6.57 2.70 0.29
N GLY A 90 7.67 2.30 0.94
CA GLY A 90 8.96 2.15 0.29
C GLY A 90 8.94 1.12 -0.85
N CYS A 91 8.32 -0.05 -0.64
CA CYS A 91 8.23 -1.09 -1.65
C CYS A 91 7.42 -0.62 -2.86
N CYS A 92 6.26 0.01 -2.61
CA CYS A 92 5.37 0.47 -3.67
C CYS A 92 5.98 1.59 -4.50
N ALA A 93 6.80 2.47 -3.90
CA ALA A 93 7.52 3.50 -4.64
C ALA A 93 8.43 2.91 -5.74
N GLY A 94 9.02 1.73 -5.52
CA GLY A 94 9.83 1.03 -6.51
C GLY A 94 9.04 0.13 -7.47
N LEU A 95 7.99 -0.53 -6.96
CA LEU A 95 7.21 -1.50 -7.73
C LEU A 95 6.19 -0.84 -8.66
N LEU A 96 5.39 0.12 -8.18
CA LEU A 96 4.25 0.65 -8.93
C LEU A 96 4.61 1.24 -10.30
N PRO A 97 5.71 2.02 -10.48
CA PRO A 97 6.10 2.52 -11.80
C PRO A 97 6.38 1.42 -12.83
N ARG A 98 6.71 0.21 -12.36
CA ARG A 98 7.07 -0.94 -13.19
C ARG A 98 5.88 -1.89 -13.41
N LEU A 99 4.95 -1.92 -12.47
CA LEU A 99 3.68 -2.63 -12.61
C LEU A 99 2.67 -1.86 -13.49
N GLY A 100 2.86 -0.54 -13.62
CA GLY A 100 1.96 0.44 -14.24
C GLY A 100 1.58 0.25 -15.71
N LYS A 101 1.91 -0.88 -16.35
CA LYS A 101 1.62 -1.16 -17.76
C LYS A 101 0.82 -2.44 -17.99
N GLN A 102 0.42 -3.16 -16.94
CA GLN A 102 -0.12 -4.52 -17.09
C GLN A 102 -1.32 -4.76 -16.18
N ALA A 103 -2.49 -4.92 -16.80
CA ALA A 103 -3.76 -5.16 -16.11
C ALA A 103 -3.77 -6.41 -15.21
N ARG A 104 -2.88 -7.38 -15.46
CA ARG A 104 -2.73 -8.58 -14.63
C ARG A 104 -2.45 -8.29 -13.15
N TRP A 105 -1.88 -7.13 -12.84
CA TRP A 105 -1.58 -6.74 -11.46
C TRP A 105 -2.77 -6.08 -10.75
N HIS A 106 -3.84 -5.72 -11.47
CA HIS A 106 -5.00 -5.05 -10.88
C HIS A 106 -5.57 -5.80 -9.67
N PRO A 107 -5.78 -7.13 -9.70
CA PRO A 107 -6.35 -7.83 -8.55
C PRO A 107 -5.47 -7.70 -7.29
N ALA A 108 -4.15 -7.89 -7.41
CA ALA A 108 -3.23 -7.81 -6.28
C ALA A 108 -3.10 -6.37 -5.74
N LEU A 109 -3.07 -5.38 -6.64
CA LEU A 109 -3.07 -3.97 -6.25
C LEU A 109 -4.39 -3.56 -5.57
N MET A 110 -5.52 -4.12 -6.00
CA MET A 110 -6.82 -3.89 -5.37
C MET A 110 -6.90 -4.47 -3.96
N VAL A 111 -6.25 -5.61 -3.69
CA VAL A 111 -6.14 -6.16 -2.33
C VAL A 111 -5.40 -5.16 -1.43
N LEU A 112 -4.26 -4.64 -1.88
CA LEU A 112 -3.50 -3.63 -1.14
C LEU A 112 -4.28 -2.32 -0.95
N PHE A 113 -4.99 -1.86 -1.99
CA PHE A 113 -5.87 -0.68 -1.92
C PHE A 113 -6.92 -0.87 -0.83
N ARG A 114 -7.63 -2.00 -0.83
CA ARG A 114 -8.68 -2.32 0.14
C ARG A 114 -8.16 -2.38 1.57
N SER A 115 -7.05 -3.09 1.81
CA SER A 115 -6.44 -3.16 3.14
C SER A 115 -6.02 -1.78 3.66
N THR A 116 -5.48 -0.94 2.78
CA THR A 116 -5.06 0.42 3.15
C THR A 116 -6.27 1.33 3.43
N LEU A 117 -7.33 1.23 2.63
CA LEU A 117 -8.56 1.98 2.85
C LEU A 117 -9.24 1.56 4.16
N SER A 118 -9.32 0.25 4.42
CA SER A 118 -9.84 -0.32 5.67
C SER A 118 -9.12 0.22 6.90
N LEU A 119 -7.78 0.25 6.86
CA LEU A 119 -6.95 0.84 7.91
C LEU A 119 -7.32 2.31 8.14
N LEU A 120 -7.38 3.10 7.08
CA LEU A 120 -7.68 4.53 7.16
C LEU A 120 -9.07 4.81 7.76
N VAL A 121 -10.09 4.05 7.36
CA VAL A 121 -11.46 4.19 7.90
C VAL A 121 -11.53 3.75 9.36
N SER A 122 -10.81 2.69 9.73
CA SER A 122 -10.78 2.17 11.11
C SER A 122 -10.13 3.16 12.07
N GLU A 123 -8.95 3.67 11.70
CA GLU A 123 -8.08 4.50 12.54
C GLU A 123 -8.49 5.99 12.55
N SER A 124 -9.10 6.50 11.48
CA SER A 124 -9.53 7.91 11.43
C SER A 124 -10.93 8.14 11.99
N GLY A 125 -11.72 7.09 12.19
CA GLY A 125 -13.08 7.15 12.74
C GLY A 125 -13.15 7.07 14.27
N GLY A 126 -12.06 7.39 14.98
CA GLY A 126 -12.06 7.56 16.44
C GLY A 126 -12.73 8.87 16.85
N ASP A 127 -13.19 8.98 18.10
CA ASP A 127 -13.74 10.24 18.61
C ASP A 127 -12.71 11.36 18.40
N ALA A 128 -13.16 12.48 17.82
CA ALA A 128 -12.37 13.56 17.22
C ALA A 128 -11.42 14.33 18.18
N GLY A 129 -11.12 13.78 19.36
CA GLY A 129 -10.18 14.31 20.34
C GLY A 129 -9.11 13.31 20.83
N SER A 130 -9.12 12.05 20.40
CA SER A 130 -8.13 11.05 20.85
C SER A 130 -7.37 10.40 19.69
N THR A 131 -6.71 11.19 18.85
CA THR A 131 -5.73 10.60 17.92
C THR A 131 -4.63 9.96 18.75
N THR A 132 -4.54 8.64 18.74
CA THR A 132 -3.47 7.98 19.49
C THR A 132 -2.13 8.29 18.82
N ARG A 133 -1.03 8.27 19.59
CA ARG A 133 0.32 8.48 19.02
C ARG A 133 0.60 7.53 17.85
N LYS A 134 0.08 6.31 17.93
CA LYS A 134 0.20 5.29 16.88
C LYS A 134 -0.55 5.68 15.60
N GLU A 135 -1.77 6.21 15.70
CA GLU A 135 -2.55 6.72 14.56
C GLU A 135 -1.83 7.88 13.87
N ALA A 136 -1.30 8.84 14.65
CA ALA A 136 -0.57 9.98 14.11
C ALA A 136 0.67 9.57 13.31
N GLU A 137 1.32 8.46 13.68
CA GLU A 137 2.50 7.93 13.01
C GLU A 137 2.14 7.08 11.77
N ILE A 138 1.07 6.28 11.81
CA ILE A 138 0.72 5.34 10.72
C ILE A 138 -0.10 5.97 9.59
N LEU A 139 -0.98 6.93 9.91
CA LEU A 139 -1.89 7.53 8.94
C LEU A 139 -1.17 8.22 7.76
N PRO A 140 -0.08 9.00 7.96
CA PRO A 140 0.66 9.60 6.84
C PRO A 140 1.14 8.58 5.80
N ASP A 141 1.65 7.43 6.25
CA ASP A 141 2.11 6.34 5.38
C ASP A 141 0.94 5.65 4.69
N ALA A 142 -0.16 5.38 5.42
CA ALA A 142 -1.37 4.80 4.84
C ALA A 142 -1.99 5.69 3.75
N PHE A 143 -2.09 7.01 3.96
CA PHE A 143 -2.55 7.93 2.91
C PHE A 143 -1.61 7.97 1.70
N THR A 144 -0.30 7.90 1.95
CA THR A 144 0.69 7.88 0.87
C THR A 144 0.52 6.61 0.04
N LEU A 145 0.45 5.46 0.69
CA LEU A 145 0.27 4.17 0.05
C LEU A 145 -1.04 4.11 -0.75
N LEU A 146 -2.17 4.49 -0.15
CA LEU A 146 -3.47 4.48 -0.82
C LEU A 146 -3.45 5.38 -2.07
N ARG A 147 -2.86 6.57 -1.96
CA ARG A 147 -2.75 7.51 -3.07
C ARG A 147 -1.92 6.94 -4.22
N GLU A 148 -0.75 6.38 -3.91
CA GLU A 148 0.14 5.83 -4.95
C GLU A 148 -0.50 4.62 -5.65
N VAL A 149 -1.14 3.73 -4.89
CA VAL A 149 -1.84 2.56 -5.46
C VAL A 149 -3.03 2.99 -6.31
N TYR A 150 -3.86 3.94 -5.84
CA TYR A 150 -4.98 4.45 -6.64
C TYR A 150 -4.46 5.14 -7.90
N THR A 151 -3.48 6.02 -7.80
CA THR A 151 -2.91 6.69 -8.98
C THR A 151 -2.41 5.66 -10.00
N CYS A 152 -1.72 4.61 -9.55
CA CYS A 152 -1.24 3.53 -10.42
C CYS A 152 -2.38 2.78 -11.13
N LEU A 153 -3.46 2.44 -10.41
CA LEU A 153 -4.64 1.77 -10.98
C LEU A 153 -5.40 2.69 -11.95
N LEU A 154 -5.54 3.97 -11.59
CA LEU A 154 -6.22 4.99 -12.38
C LEU A 154 -5.55 5.20 -13.73
N LEU A 155 -4.22 5.35 -13.73
CA LEU A 155 -3.44 5.56 -14.96
C LEU A 155 -3.46 4.32 -15.87
N GLN A 156 -3.80 3.14 -15.33
CA GLN A 156 -4.01 1.91 -16.10
C GLN A 156 -5.46 1.72 -16.58
N GLY A 157 -6.36 2.68 -16.29
CA GLY A 157 -7.77 2.60 -16.66
C GLY A 157 -8.57 1.62 -15.79
N CYS A 158 -8.06 1.22 -14.62
CA CYS A 158 -8.81 0.39 -13.68
C CYS A 158 -9.89 1.22 -12.97
N THR A 159 -11.16 0.88 -13.18
CA THR A 159 -12.31 1.54 -12.57
C THR A 159 -12.68 0.98 -11.20
N SER A 160 -12.13 -0.17 -10.82
CA SER A 160 -12.50 -0.86 -9.58
C SER A 160 -12.30 -0.04 -8.29
N PRO A 161 -11.26 0.80 -8.13
CA PRO A 161 -11.18 1.71 -6.98
C PRO A 161 -12.35 2.69 -6.91
N ARG A 162 -12.74 3.25 -8.06
CA ARG A 162 -13.85 4.19 -8.17
C ARG A 162 -15.17 3.51 -7.84
N GLU A 163 -15.41 2.33 -8.41
CA GLU A 163 -16.61 1.52 -8.15
C GLU A 163 -16.73 1.19 -6.66
N LEU A 164 -15.62 0.80 -6.02
CA LEU A 164 -15.60 0.55 -4.58
C LEU A 164 -15.96 1.81 -3.78
N LEU A 165 -15.33 2.94 -4.08
CA LEU A 165 -15.57 4.20 -3.38
C LEU A 165 -17.00 4.73 -3.56
N CYS A 166 -17.58 4.59 -4.76
CA CYS A 166 -18.93 5.05 -5.05
C CYS A 166 -19.99 4.08 -4.52
N ASN A 167 -19.88 2.80 -4.87
CA ASN A 167 -20.93 1.81 -4.61
C ASN A 167 -20.95 1.35 -3.15
N GLU A 168 -19.77 1.18 -2.55
CA GLU A 168 -19.64 0.61 -1.21
C GLU A 168 -19.31 1.70 -0.17
N GLY A 169 -18.50 2.68 -0.57
CA GLY A 169 -18.21 3.85 0.24
C GLY A 169 -19.32 4.91 0.24
N GLY A 170 -20.24 4.88 -0.73
CA GLY A 170 -21.31 5.86 -0.85
C GLY A 170 -20.84 7.27 -1.22
N LEU A 171 -19.62 7.41 -1.77
CA LEU A 171 -19.11 8.70 -2.25
C LEU A 171 -19.81 9.10 -3.54
N ALA A 172 -20.03 10.41 -3.71
CA ALA A 172 -20.64 10.91 -4.93
C ALA A 172 -19.70 10.68 -6.14
N PRO A 173 -20.19 10.14 -7.27
CA PRO A 173 -19.36 9.90 -8.45
C PRO A 173 -18.66 11.16 -8.98
N SER A 174 -19.28 12.33 -8.82
CA SER A 174 -18.72 13.64 -9.19
C SER A 174 -17.52 14.02 -8.33
N GLU A 175 -17.54 13.73 -7.02
CA GLU A 175 -16.43 14.00 -6.10
C GLU A 175 -15.24 13.08 -6.39
N VAL A 176 -15.50 11.81 -6.65
CA VAL A 176 -14.47 10.85 -7.03
C VAL A 176 -13.84 11.25 -8.38
N SER A 177 -14.63 11.64 -9.37
CA SER A 177 -14.11 12.15 -10.64
C SER A 177 -13.26 13.41 -10.49
N ALA A 178 -13.69 14.38 -9.68
CA ALA A 178 -12.90 15.58 -9.42
C ALA A 178 -11.56 15.25 -8.75
N PHE A 179 -11.54 14.25 -7.86
CA PHE A 179 -10.31 13.76 -7.25
C PHE A 179 -9.41 13.01 -8.25
N GLU A 180 -9.97 12.23 -9.17
CA GLU A 180 -9.19 11.55 -10.21
C GLU A 180 -8.49 12.56 -11.14
N GLU A 181 -9.14 13.67 -11.48
CA GLU A 181 -8.50 14.77 -12.22
C GLU A 181 -7.33 15.38 -11.44
N VAL A 182 -7.48 15.52 -10.13
CA VAL A 182 -6.39 15.91 -9.22
C VAL A 182 -5.22 14.94 -9.27
N LEU A 183 -5.47 13.62 -9.35
CA LEU A 183 -4.42 12.62 -9.45
C LEU A 183 -3.71 12.60 -10.81
N ARG A 184 -4.43 12.88 -11.89
CA ARG A 184 -3.88 12.97 -13.26
C ARG A 184 -3.06 14.24 -13.48
N ASN A 185 -3.26 15.29 -12.67
CA ASN A 185 -2.57 16.56 -12.84
C ASN A 185 -1.12 16.51 -12.33
N ASP A 186 -0.18 16.31 -13.25
CA ASP A 186 1.28 16.29 -13.01
C ASP A 186 1.87 17.61 -12.50
N GLY A 187 1.15 18.73 -12.64
CA GLY A 187 1.55 20.02 -12.07
C GLY A 187 1.28 20.16 -10.57
N MET A 188 0.54 19.24 -9.95
CA MET A 188 0.23 19.32 -8.52
C MET A 188 1.24 18.59 -7.63
N ASP A 189 1.62 19.24 -6.54
CA ASP A 189 2.54 18.66 -5.57
C ASP A 189 1.92 17.45 -4.82
N LYS A 190 2.79 16.56 -4.31
CA LYS A 190 2.37 15.33 -3.60
C LYS A 190 1.54 15.61 -2.35
N LYS A 191 1.81 16.72 -1.64
CA LYS A 191 1.07 17.11 -0.42
C LYS A 191 -0.35 17.58 -0.76
N ALA A 192 -0.54 18.27 -1.88
CA ALA A 192 -1.82 18.71 -2.38
C ALA A 192 -2.69 17.50 -2.77
N ARG A 193 -2.13 16.54 -3.53
CA ARG A 193 -2.82 15.28 -3.83
C ARG A 193 -3.17 14.49 -2.56
N GLN A 194 -2.29 14.47 -1.56
CA GLN A 194 -2.57 13.82 -0.28
C GLN A 194 -3.68 14.53 0.53
N ARG A 195 -3.72 15.86 0.52
CA ARG A 195 -4.82 16.63 1.12
C ARG A 195 -6.14 16.37 0.41
N ALA A 196 -6.14 16.29 -0.92
CA ALA A 196 -7.32 15.95 -1.70
C ALA A 196 -7.83 14.53 -1.37
N MET A 197 -6.93 13.56 -1.24
CA MET A 197 -7.29 12.20 -0.80
C MET A 197 -7.95 12.21 0.59
N ARG A 198 -7.37 12.95 1.55
CA ARG A 198 -7.98 13.07 2.90
C ARG A 198 -9.38 13.66 2.85
N ARG A 199 -9.61 14.69 2.03
CA ARG A 199 -10.93 15.32 1.86
C ARG A 199 -11.94 14.37 1.22
N LEU A 200 -11.52 13.63 0.19
CA LEU A 200 -12.39 12.65 -0.48
C LEU A 200 -12.87 11.56 0.49
N LEU A 201 -11.97 11.06 1.34
CA LEU A 201 -12.29 9.99 2.28
C LEU A 201 -12.97 10.50 3.57
N GLU A 202 -13.07 11.82 3.73
CA GLU A 202 -13.64 12.42 4.94
C GLU A 202 -15.06 11.92 5.29
N PRO A 203 -15.96 11.74 4.31
CA PRO A 203 -17.29 11.19 4.56
C PRO A 203 -17.27 9.74 5.08
N LEU A 204 -16.28 8.94 4.71
CA LEU A 204 -16.25 7.49 4.97
C LEU A 204 -16.01 7.15 6.45
N TRP A 205 -15.35 8.03 7.20
CA TRP A 205 -15.06 7.80 8.62
C TRP A 205 -15.90 8.66 9.57
N ARG A 206 -16.85 9.45 9.04
CA ARG A 206 -17.93 10.03 9.85
C ARG A 206 -18.92 8.93 10.24
N LYS A 207 -19.63 9.08 11.37
CA LYS A 207 -20.42 8.03 12.05
C LYS A 207 -21.33 7.19 11.13
N ASP A 208 -21.87 7.78 10.06
CA ASP A 208 -22.76 7.10 9.12
C ASP A 208 -22.01 6.32 8.01
N GLY A 209 -20.84 6.79 7.57
CA GLY A 209 -20.00 6.12 6.57
C GLY A 209 -19.26 4.90 7.12
N LYS A 210 -18.87 4.94 8.40
CA LYS A 210 -18.10 3.87 9.06
C LYS A 210 -18.85 2.53 9.08
N ARG A 211 -20.18 2.55 9.27
CA ARG A 211 -21.02 1.34 9.29
C ARG A 211 -21.11 0.64 7.93
N SER A 212 -21.12 1.40 6.83
CA SER A 212 -21.20 0.84 5.47
C SER A 212 -19.91 0.09 5.12
N VAL A 213 -18.77 0.73 5.39
CA VAL A 213 -17.45 0.17 5.07
C VAL A 213 -17.11 -1.02 5.98
N ASP A 214 -17.39 -0.94 7.29
CA ASP A 214 -17.14 -2.05 8.22
C ASP A 214 -17.99 -3.28 7.90
N SER A 215 -19.26 -3.11 7.53
CA SER A 215 -20.16 -4.22 7.13
C SER A 215 -19.66 -4.91 5.87
N TYR A 216 -19.20 -4.15 4.89
CA TYR A 216 -18.66 -4.69 3.64
C TYR A 216 -17.33 -5.44 3.89
N LEU A 217 -16.41 -4.84 4.62
CA LEU A 217 -15.11 -5.47 4.92
C LEU A 217 -15.27 -6.75 5.75
N GLN A 218 -16.27 -6.83 6.64
CA GLN A 218 -16.58 -8.04 7.39
C GLN A 218 -17.17 -9.15 6.51
N SER A 219 -18.03 -8.81 5.54
CA SER A 219 -18.64 -9.78 4.62
C SER A 219 -17.63 -10.53 3.74
N MET A 220 -16.40 -10.02 3.60
CA MET A 220 -15.34 -10.64 2.79
C MET A 220 -14.31 -11.44 3.58
N THR A 221 -14.42 -11.46 4.91
CA THR A 221 -13.60 -12.33 5.79
C THR A 221 -14.33 -13.60 6.22
N SER A 222 -15.55 -13.80 5.71
CA SER A 222 -16.42 -14.96 5.95
C SER A 222 -16.35 -15.94 4.80
#